data_AF-A0AAD6SI23-F1
#
_entry.id   AF-A0AAD6SI23-F1
#
_cell.length_a   1.000
_cell.length_b   1.000
_cell.length_c   1.000
_cell.angle_alpha   90.00
_cell.angle_beta   90.00
_cell.angle_gamma   90.00
#
_symmetry.space_group_name_H-M   'P 1'
#
loop_
_entity.id
_entity.type
_entity.pdbx_description
1 polymer ?
#
loop_
_entity_poly.entity_id
_entity_poly.type
_entity_poly.pdbx_seq_one_letter_code
_entity_poly.pdbx_strand_id
1 'polypeptide(L)'
;MLLYTPGRLLRATLALILVSPLVHGAKNVTNVTPTGTTRPYDPSPFNLIGTISACNETDTDGPLAGGTITVDGMVITVPKNLLVTLPSISVAWPELFDGETPSLPLLGSVSWEATVFGNIVQGQPIAGLIYITQESTQILQGFITEIDYTTGHFFVNNEIEAVLNDPLGQYGPVYTDYPLWTVDAQNPSVTSSTGFPLCIPRNSTDADCPLTNRPLDGDGFYLTTLHVTFGNPATVAPGEPDPRIMAPLVVGDYITFSGLKVPGGLLAVYSLSANLGIYTAAGTKPAYISPATATYAIQVADPTVEAGEVRFNPQ
;
A
#
# COMPACT_ATOMS: atom_id res chain seq x y z
N MET A 1 -83.09 48.53 -63.62
CA MET A 1 -82.01 49.37 -64.19
C MET A 1 -80.81 48.45 -64.37
N LEU A 2 -80.51 48.07 -65.63
CA LEU A 2 -79.24 47.61 -66.26
C LEU A 2 -78.23 46.79 -65.41
N LEU A 3 -77.64 45.64 -65.77
CA LEU A 3 -77.25 44.94 -67.03
C LEU A 3 -76.75 43.51 -66.64
N TYR A 4 -77.15 42.41 -67.30
CA TYR A 4 -76.50 41.69 -68.43
C TYR A 4 -75.57 40.50 -68.05
N THR A 5 -75.96 39.30 -68.55
CA THR A 5 -75.38 37.92 -68.53
C THR A 5 -74.14 37.71 -69.45
N PRO A 6 -73.58 36.49 -69.74
CA PRO A 6 -73.33 35.19 -69.01
C PRO A 6 -71.90 34.56 -69.28
N GLY A 7 -71.60 33.34 -68.76
CA GLY A 7 -70.80 32.32 -69.52
C GLY A 7 -69.73 31.41 -68.86
N ARG A 8 -70.16 30.23 -68.33
CA ARG A 8 -69.56 28.87 -68.14
C ARG A 8 -68.04 28.52 -68.25
N LEU A 9 -67.57 27.61 -67.36
CA LEU A 9 -66.96 26.29 -67.69
C LEU A 9 -66.82 25.34 -66.45
N LEU A 10 -66.83 24.02 -66.71
CA LEU A 10 -67.10 22.84 -65.86
C LEU A 10 -65.85 22.22 -65.16
N ARG A 11 -66.05 21.45 -64.05
CA ARG A 11 -65.33 20.21 -63.55
C ARG A 11 -65.26 20.22 -61.99
N ALA A 12 -65.25 19.15 -61.21
CA ALA A 12 -65.56 17.71 -61.28
C ALA A 12 -65.55 17.22 -59.81
N THR A 13 -66.37 16.23 -59.47
CA THR A 13 -66.64 15.66 -58.14
C THR A 13 -65.44 14.91 -57.54
N LEU A 14 -65.21 15.02 -56.22
CA LEU A 14 -64.44 14.01 -55.46
C LEU A 14 -65.04 13.81 -54.06
N ALA A 15 -65.57 12.61 -53.81
CA ALA A 15 -66.16 12.21 -52.54
C ALA A 15 -65.07 11.65 -51.60
N LEU A 16 -65.07 12.09 -50.35
CA LEU A 16 -64.13 11.68 -49.31
C LEU A 16 -64.71 10.49 -48.52
N ILE A 17 -64.04 9.33 -48.60
CA ILE A 17 -64.40 8.11 -47.84
C ILE A 17 -63.66 8.14 -46.50
N LEU A 18 -64.40 8.20 -45.39
CA LEU A 18 -63.90 8.02 -44.03
C LEU A 18 -63.86 6.52 -43.70
N VAL A 19 -62.66 5.97 -43.44
CA VAL A 19 -62.45 4.60 -42.97
C VAL A 19 -62.04 4.64 -41.50
N SER A 20 -62.84 4.01 -40.64
CA SER A 20 -62.57 3.80 -39.22
C SER A 20 -61.54 2.68 -39.00
N PRO A 21 -60.52 2.82 -38.14
CA PRO A 21 -59.69 1.70 -37.74
C PRO A 21 -60.24 0.98 -36.49
N LEU A 22 -60.30 -0.34 -36.65
CA LEU A 22 -60.66 -1.38 -35.70
C LEU A 22 -59.63 -1.49 -34.55
N VAL A 23 -60.11 -1.56 -33.32
CA VAL A 23 -59.31 -1.79 -32.09
C VAL A 23 -58.68 -3.19 -32.13
N HIS A 24 -57.35 -3.27 -32.10
CA HIS A 24 -56.60 -4.50 -31.85
C HIS A 24 -56.18 -4.57 -30.38
N GLY A 25 -56.49 -5.70 -29.73
CA GLY A 25 -56.28 -5.93 -28.30
C GLY A 25 -54.81 -5.83 -27.87
N ALA A 26 -54.57 -5.04 -26.83
CA ALA A 26 -53.30 -5.01 -26.13
C ALA A 26 -53.06 -6.37 -25.45
N LYS A 27 -52.00 -7.08 -25.83
CA LYS A 27 -51.47 -8.18 -25.03
C LYS A 27 -50.91 -7.58 -23.74
N ASN A 28 -51.42 -8.05 -22.60
CA ASN A 28 -50.84 -7.77 -21.29
C ASN A 28 -49.35 -8.15 -21.31
N VAL A 29 -48.48 -7.14 -21.24
CA VAL A 29 -47.09 -7.34 -20.86
C VAL A 29 -47.12 -7.72 -19.39
N THR A 30 -46.96 -9.01 -19.09
CA THR A 30 -46.61 -9.43 -17.73
C THR A 30 -45.29 -8.76 -17.40
N ASN A 31 -45.31 -7.83 -16.45
CA ASN A 31 -44.09 -7.35 -15.80
C ASN A 31 -43.36 -8.57 -15.25
N VAL A 32 -42.30 -8.97 -15.93
CA VAL A 32 -41.32 -9.89 -15.36
C VAL A 32 -40.66 -9.10 -14.24
N THR A 33 -41.05 -9.37 -13.00
CA THR A 33 -40.24 -9.01 -11.84
C THR A 33 -38.85 -9.57 -12.09
N PRO A 34 -37.77 -8.76 -12.12
CA PRO A 34 -36.44 -9.28 -12.36
C PRO A 34 -36.09 -10.23 -11.20
N THR A 35 -36.22 -11.53 -11.45
CA THR A 35 -35.80 -12.58 -10.53
C THR A 35 -34.29 -12.65 -10.61
N GLY A 36 -33.62 -11.95 -9.70
CA GLY A 36 -32.17 -12.00 -9.52
C GLY A 36 -31.41 -11.30 -10.64
N THR A 37 -30.62 -10.30 -10.28
CA THR A 37 -29.63 -9.70 -11.19
C THR A 37 -28.62 -10.78 -11.59
N THR A 38 -28.82 -11.43 -12.73
CA THR A 38 -27.81 -12.31 -13.31
C THR A 38 -26.60 -11.44 -13.66
N ARG A 39 -25.44 -11.72 -13.06
CA ARG A 39 -24.17 -11.04 -13.41
C ARG A 39 -23.95 -11.14 -14.93
N PRO A 40 -23.44 -10.10 -15.60
CA PRO A 40 -23.31 -10.13 -17.06
C PRO A 40 -22.34 -11.22 -17.57
N TYR A 41 -21.42 -11.68 -16.73
CA TYR A 41 -20.44 -12.75 -17.01
C TYR A 41 -20.07 -13.48 -15.70
N ASP A 42 -19.72 -14.77 -15.82
CA ASP A 42 -19.23 -15.66 -14.76
C ASP A 42 -18.16 -16.60 -15.35
N PRO A 43 -16.90 -16.61 -14.86
CA PRO A 43 -16.37 -15.77 -13.78
C PRO A 43 -16.27 -14.29 -14.17
N SER A 44 -16.32 -13.41 -13.17
CA SER A 44 -16.16 -11.95 -13.35
C SER A 44 -15.07 -11.36 -12.45
N PRO A 45 -14.08 -10.59 -12.95
CA PRO A 45 -13.10 -9.92 -12.10
C PRO A 45 -13.74 -8.87 -11.19
N PHE A 46 -13.08 -8.64 -10.06
CA PHE A 46 -13.31 -7.51 -9.18
C PHE A 46 -11.98 -6.97 -8.63
N ASN A 47 -11.99 -5.68 -8.32
CA ASN A 47 -10.96 -5.00 -7.54
C ASN A 47 -11.69 -4.18 -6.47
N LEU A 48 -11.38 -4.43 -5.21
CA LEU A 48 -11.98 -3.78 -4.06
C LEU A 48 -10.89 -3.17 -3.18
N ILE A 49 -11.01 -1.87 -2.92
CA ILE A 49 -10.20 -1.16 -1.92
C ILE A 49 -11.18 -0.65 -0.88
N GLY A 50 -11.01 -1.04 0.38
CA GLY A 50 -11.95 -0.68 1.43
C GLY A 50 -11.48 -1.04 2.84
N THR A 51 -12.36 -0.83 3.82
CA THR A 51 -12.04 -1.04 5.23
C THR A 51 -12.32 -2.47 5.64
N ILE A 52 -11.36 -3.09 6.33
CA ILE A 52 -11.50 -4.42 6.93
C ILE A 52 -12.38 -4.29 8.17
N SER A 53 -13.49 -5.02 8.17
CA SER A 53 -14.41 -5.12 9.31
C SER A 53 -14.28 -6.45 10.06
N ALA A 54 -13.83 -7.50 9.38
CA ALA A 54 -13.54 -8.79 9.97
C ALA A 54 -12.60 -9.59 9.05
N CYS A 55 -11.80 -10.48 9.64
CA CYS A 55 -11.11 -11.54 8.94
C CYS A 55 -11.08 -12.77 9.85
N ASN A 56 -11.17 -13.96 9.25
CA ASN A 56 -11.17 -15.22 9.98
C ASN A 56 -10.34 -16.24 9.21
N GLU A 57 -9.62 -17.07 9.94
CA GLU A 57 -9.20 -18.39 9.47
C GLU A 57 -10.42 -19.32 9.53
N THR A 58 -10.83 -19.89 8.40
CA THR A 58 -12.02 -20.77 8.35
C THR A 58 -11.67 -22.23 8.13
N ASP A 59 -10.43 -22.50 7.72
CA ASP A 59 -9.92 -23.84 7.49
C ASP A 59 -8.86 -24.15 8.54
N THR A 60 -8.90 -25.32 9.19
CA THR A 60 -7.87 -25.75 10.17
C THR A 60 -6.73 -26.53 9.51
N ASP A 61 -6.54 -26.36 8.20
CA ASP A 61 -5.73 -27.25 7.35
C ASP A 61 -4.22 -26.91 7.35
N GLY A 62 -3.72 -26.41 8.48
CA GLY A 62 -2.30 -26.13 8.67
C GLY A 62 -1.82 -24.83 7.99
N PRO A 63 -0.52 -24.68 7.72
CA PRO A 63 0.12 -23.38 7.45
C PRO A 63 -0.30 -22.69 6.14
N LEU A 64 -1.09 -23.35 5.29
CA LEU A 64 -1.57 -22.82 4.00
C LEU A 64 -3.10 -22.79 3.93
N ALA A 65 -3.76 -22.81 5.09
CA ALA A 65 -5.20 -22.74 5.21
C ALA A 65 -5.78 -21.44 4.63
N GLY A 66 -7.03 -21.53 4.18
CA GLY A 66 -7.81 -20.41 3.67
C GLY A 66 -8.66 -19.76 4.76
N GLY A 67 -9.50 -18.84 4.34
CA GLY A 67 -10.29 -18.05 5.28
C GLY A 67 -11.31 -17.16 4.61
N THR A 68 -11.71 -16.13 5.36
CA THR A 68 -12.57 -15.07 4.85
C THR A 68 -12.06 -13.71 5.29
N ILE A 69 -12.25 -12.72 4.43
CA ILE A 69 -12.04 -11.30 4.75
C ILE A 69 -13.31 -10.54 4.41
N THR A 70 -13.73 -9.63 5.28
CA THR A 70 -14.89 -8.76 5.07
C THR A 70 -14.42 -7.33 4.88
N VAL A 71 -14.56 -6.82 3.66
CA VAL A 71 -14.12 -5.48 3.26
C VAL A 71 -15.35 -4.68 2.84
N ASP A 72 -15.62 -3.55 3.51
CA ASP A 72 -16.82 -2.72 3.32
C ASP A 72 -18.14 -3.52 3.30
N GLY A 73 -18.22 -4.57 4.11
CA GLY A 73 -19.38 -5.47 4.21
C GLY A 73 -19.44 -6.58 3.15
N MET A 74 -18.52 -6.62 2.18
CA MET A 74 -18.38 -7.73 1.23
C MET A 74 -17.55 -8.85 1.85
N VAL A 75 -18.15 -10.01 2.06
CA VAL A 75 -17.44 -11.24 2.48
C VAL A 75 -16.76 -11.86 1.27
N ILE A 76 -15.44 -12.01 1.35
CA ILE A 76 -14.60 -12.55 0.29
C ILE A 76 -13.92 -13.82 0.80
N THR A 77 -13.97 -14.88 0.00
CA THR A 77 -13.29 -16.15 0.29
C THR A 77 -11.80 -16.00 -0.01
N VAL A 78 -10.97 -16.36 0.96
CA VAL A 78 -9.53 -16.48 0.81
C VAL A 78 -9.20 -17.94 0.53
N PRO A 79 -8.77 -18.30 -0.69
CA PRO A 79 -8.43 -19.68 -1.01
C PRO A 79 -7.15 -20.12 -0.30
N LYS A 80 -7.01 -21.44 -0.14
CA LYS A 80 -5.77 -22.06 0.36
C LYS A 80 -4.56 -21.67 -0.47
N ASN A 81 -3.40 -21.62 0.18
CA ASN A 81 -2.12 -21.21 -0.37
C ASN A 81 -2.05 -19.74 -0.85
N LEU A 82 -3.08 -18.93 -0.59
CA LEU A 82 -2.98 -17.50 -0.88
C LEU A 82 -2.04 -16.83 0.12
N LEU A 83 -1.09 -16.07 -0.42
CA LEU A 83 -0.24 -15.19 0.37
C LEU A 83 -0.88 -13.80 0.43
N VAL A 84 -0.76 -13.16 1.59
CA VAL A 84 -1.16 -11.77 1.80
C VAL A 84 0.09 -10.92 1.81
N THR A 85 0.05 -9.80 1.10
CA THR A 85 1.11 -8.81 1.11
C THR A 85 0.82 -7.77 2.17
N LEU A 86 1.74 -7.64 3.11
CA LEU A 86 1.82 -6.59 4.12
C LEU A 86 2.81 -5.52 3.65
N PRO A 87 2.94 -4.38 4.33
CA PRO A 87 3.81 -3.29 3.86
C PRO A 87 5.26 -3.72 3.56
N SER A 88 5.80 -4.65 4.32
CA SER A 88 7.22 -5.04 4.23
C SER A 88 7.46 -6.53 3.95
N ILE A 89 6.45 -7.38 4.10
CA ILE A 89 6.57 -8.84 3.95
C ILE A 89 5.32 -9.44 3.32
N SER A 90 5.44 -10.65 2.77
CA SER A 90 4.29 -11.47 2.39
C SER A 90 4.21 -12.70 3.28
N VAL A 91 3.02 -13.01 3.77
CA VAL A 91 2.77 -14.07 4.74
C VAL A 91 1.64 -14.98 4.25
N ALA A 92 1.61 -16.22 4.71
CA ALA A 92 0.46 -17.08 4.46
C ALA A 92 -0.77 -16.55 5.23
N TRP A 93 -1.99 -16.77 4.71
CA TRP A 93 -3.22 -16.31 5.37
C TRP A 93 -3.28 -16.68 6.87
N PRO A 94 -2.95 -17.91 7.30
CA PRO A 94 -3.02 -18.29 8.72
C PRO A 94 -2.01 -17.56 9.60
N GLU A 95 -0.88 -17.11 9.05
CA GLU A 95 0.15 -16.37 9.81
C GLU A 95 -0.34 -15.00 10.27
N LEU A 96 -1.43 -14.48 9.71
CA LEU A 96 -2.09 -13.26 10.17
C LEU A 96 -2.86 -13.43 11.47
N PHE A 97 -2.93 -14.63 12.03
CA PHE A 97 -3.76 -14.93 13.20
C PHE A 97 -2.91 -15.49 14.35
N ASP A 98 -3.23 -15.06 15.57
CA ASP A 98 -2.84 -15.73 16.81
C ASP A 98 -4.05 -16.51 17.33
N GLY A 99 -4.10 -17.79 16.98
CA GLY A 99 -5.30 -18.60 17.12
C GLY A 99 -6.46 -18.05 16.27
N GLU A 100 -7.60 -17.75 16.88
CA GLU A 100 -8.75 -17.16 16.18
C GLU A 100 -8.67 -15.63 16.07
N THR A 101 -7.65 -15.00 16.66
CA THR A 101 -7.55 -13.54 16.75
C THR A 101 -6.68 -12.99 15.63
N PRO A 102 -7.18 -12.07 14.77
CA PRO A 102 -6.34 -11.41 13.80
C PRO A 102 -5.24 -10.58 14.47
N SER A 103 -4.02 -10.71 13.96
CA SER A 103 -2.85 -9.87 14.27
C SER A 103 -2.96 -8.51 13.57
N LEU A 104 -4.10 -7.85 13.78
CA LEU A 104 -4.42 -6.51 13.32
C LEU A 104 -4.65 -5.62 14.56
N PRO A 105 -3.58 -5.09 15.18
CA PRO A 105 -3.71 -4.29 16.39
C PRO A 105 -4.74 -3.17 16.25
N LEU A 106 -5.53 -2.98 17.31
CA LEU A 106 -6.59 -1.98 17.38
C LEU A 106 -7.67 -2.14 16.28
N LEU A 107 -7.88 -3.34 15.72
CA LEU A 107 -8.97 -3.60 14.78
C LEU A 107 -10.32 -3.11 15.34
N GLY A 108 -11.06 -2.34 14.54
CA GLY A 108 -12.31 -1.69 14.93
C GLY A 108 -12.14 -0.37 15.70
N SER A 109 -10.93 -0.07 16.19
CA SER A 109 -10.58 1.24 16.80
C SER A 109 -9.79 2.13 15.85
N VAL A 110 -9.01 1.55 14.95
CA VAL A 110 -8.30 2.23 13.85
C VAL A 110 -8.69 1.65 12.50
N SER A 111 -8.47 2.41 11.44
CA SER A 111 -8.79 1.97 10.08
C SER A 111 -7.75 0.96 9.58
N TRP A 112 -8.23 -0.23 9.26
CA TRP A 112 -7.49 -1.24 8.52
C TRP A 112 -8.06 -1.32 7.11
N GLU A 113 -7.19 -1.29 6.12
CA GLU A 113 -7.58 -1.27 4.72
C GLU A 113 -7.06 -2.52 4.02
N ALA A 114 -7.90 -3.05 3.13
CA ALA A 114 -7.51 -4.12 2.22
C ALA A 114 -7.71 -3.68 0.77
N THR A 115 -6.72 -3.99 -0.06
CA THR A 115 -6.90 -4.05 -1.52
C THR A 115 -7.00 -5.51 -1.92
N VAL A 116 -8.13 -5.91 -2.49
CA VAL A 116 -8.41 -7.28 -2.91
C VAL A 116 -8.69 -7.32 -4.40
N PHE A 117 -7.85 -8.04 -5.12
CA PHE A 117 -8.11 -8.44 -6.51
C PHE A 117 -8.61 -9.87 -6.51
N GLY A 118 -9.60 -10.17 -7.36
CA GLY A 118 -10.11 -11.53 -7.44
C GLY A 118 -11.17 -11.71 -8.51
N ASN A 119 -11.77 -12.89 -8.50
CA ASN A 119 -12.86 -13.25 -9.38
C ASN A 119 -14.08 -13.63 -8.56
N ILE A 120 -15.25 -13.29 -9.08
CA ILE A 120 -16.52 -13.77 -8.57
C ILE A 120 -16.90 -14.98 -9.41
N VAL A 121 -16.98 -16.14 -8.77
CA VAL A 121 -17.23 -17.44 -9.41
C VAL A 121 -18.54 -17.98 -8.84
N GLN A 122 -19.53 -18.24 -9.69
CA GLN A 122 -20.87 -18.71 -9.25
C GLN A 122 -21.49 -17.81 -8.16
N GLY A 123 -21.22 -16.51 -8.24
CA GLY A 123 -21.69 -15.51 -7.28
C GLY A 123 -20.85 -15.36 -6.01
N GLN A 124 -19.83 -16.20 -5.79
CA GLN A 124 -18.92 -16.14 -4.64
C GLN A 124 -17.67 -15.32 -4.97
N PRO A 125 -17.37 -14.23 -4.24
CA PRO A 125 -16.10 -13.51 -4.37
C PRO A 125 -14.96 -14.37 -3.83
N ILE A 126 -13.95 -14.61 -4.67
CA ILE A 126 -12.74 -15.36 -4.33
C ILE A 126 -11.54 -14.46 -4.58
N ALA A 127 -10.73 -14.25 -3.56
CA ALA A 127 -9.51 -13.46 -3.65
C ALA A 127 -8.42 -14.17 -4.45
N GLY A 128 -7.70 -13.42 -5.27
CA GLY A 128 -6.48 -13.84 -5.97
C GLY A 128 -5.24 -13.08 -5.50
N LEU A 129 -5.39 -11.85 -5.02
CA LEU A 129 -4.33 -11.05 -4.37
C LEU A 129 -4.95 -10.22 -3.26
N ILE A 130 -4.24 -10.11 -2.14
CA ILE A 130 -4.66 -9.29 -0.99
C ILE A 130 -3.47 -8.47 -0.51
N TYR A 131 -3.68 -7.16 -0.39
CA TYR A 131 -2.78 -6.24 0.31
C TYR A 131 -3.49 -5.74 1.56
N ILE A 132 -2.84 -5.80 2.73
CA ILE A 132 -3.38 -5.28 3.99
C ILE A 132 -2.46 -4.20 4.55
N THR A 133 -3.05 -3.10 4.99
CA THR A 133 -2.34 -1.95 5.57
C THR A 133 -3.19 -1.31 6.67
N GLN A 134 -2.56 -0.75 7.69
CA GLN A 134 -3.22 0.15 8.62
C GLN A 134 -3.05 1.59 8.11
N GLU A 135 -4.15 2.31 7.90
CA GLU A 135 -4.13 3.70 7.42
C GLU A 135 -3.15 3.94 6.24
N SER A 136 -3.48 3.48 5.04
CA SER A 136 -2.59 3.45 3.86
C SER A 136 -2.00 4.80 3.42
N THR A 137 -2.57 5.90 3.91
CA THR A 137 -2.11 7.28 3.65
C THR A 137 -1.38 7.89 4.84
N GLN A 138 -1.10 7.13 5.89
CA GLN A 138 -0.40 7.60 7.07
C GLN A 138 1.06 7.90 6.73
N ILE A 139 1.40 9.17 6.76
CA ILE A 139 2.76 9.68 6.65
C ILE A 139 2.92 10.74 7.73
N LEU A 140 3.86 10.53 8.63
CA LEU A 140 4.18 11.43 9.73
C LEU A 140 5.55 12.06 9.48
N GLN A 141 5.73 13.29 9.97
CA GLN A 141 6.99 14.01 9.82
C GLN A 141 7.32 14.83 11.07
N GLY A 142 8.60 15.00 11.33
CA GLY A 142 9.07 15.85 12.42
C GLY A 142 10.52 15.63 12.77
N PHE A 143 10.96 16.32 13.81
CA PHE A 143 12.30 16.19 14.36
C PHE A 143 12.34 15.12 15.45
N ILE A 144 13.36 14.27 15.42
CA ILE A 144 13.68 13.41 16.55
C ILE A 144 14.12 14.29 17.71
N THR A 145 13.44 14.19 18.85
CA THR A 145 13.73 14.98 20.05
C THR A 145 14.41 14.18 21.15
N GLU A 146 14.23 12.87 21.15
CA GLU A 146 14.84 11.94 22.11
C GLU A 146 15.03 10.57 21.47
N ILE A 147 16.10 9.85 21.86
CA ILE A 147 16.34 8.45 21.51
C ILE A 147 16.85 7.75 22.77
N ASP A 148 16.16 6.69 23.18
CA ASP A 148 16.67 5.74 24.18
C ASP A 148 17.35 4.57 23.45
N TYR A 149 18.68 4.55 23.48
CA TYR A 149 19.47 3.49 22.83
C TYR A 149 19.31 2.10 23.47
N THR A 150 18.76 2.02 24.68
CA THR A 150 18.54 0.74 25.38
C THR A 150 17.32 0.03 24.81
N THR A 151 16.23 0.77 24.59
CA THR A 151 14.95 0.24 24.11
C THR A 151 14.75 0.42 22.61
N GLY A 152 15.46 1.37 21.99
CA GLY A 152 15.24 1.79 20.61
C GLY A 152 14.04 2.72 20.44
N HIS A 153 13.38 3.12 21.53
CA HIS A 153 12.30 4.08 21.49
C HIS A 153 12.85 5.48 21.20
N PHE A 154 12.10 6.23 20.40
CA PHE A 154 12.44 7.60 20.07
C PHE A 154 11.18 8.47 20.02
N PHE A 155 11.36 9.75 20.35
CA PHE A 155 10.28 10.72 20.29
C PHE A 155 10.43 11.63 19.09
N VAL A 156 9.31 11.91 18.43
CA VAL A 156 9.22 12.90 17.36
C VAL A 156 8.38 14.07 17.84
N ASN A 157 8.93 15.28 17.70
CA ASN A 157 8.33 16.54 18.15
C ASN A 157 7.91 16.55 19.65
N ASN A 158 8.48 15.68 20.50
CA ASN A 158 8.06 15.43 21.89
C ASN A 158 6.60 14.94 22.06
N GLU A 159 5.97 14.44 21.00
CA GLU A 159 4.55 14.06 21.01
C GLU A 159 4.34 12.60 20.61
N ILE A 160 5.09 12.13 19.61
CA ILE A 160 4.92 10.79 19.04
C ILE A 160 6.04 9.91 19.57
N GLU A 161 5.68 8.96 20.41
CA GLU A 161 6.58 7.86 20.78
C GLU A 161 6.56 6.81 19.67
N ALA A 162 7.74 6.43 19.20
CA ALA A 162 7.91 5.48 18.12
C ALA A 162 9.06 4.50 18.40
N VAL A 163 9.00 3.34 17.76
CA VAL A 163 10.06 2.33 17.79
C VAL A 163 10.18 1.68 16.42
N LEU A 164 11.38 1.35 15.98
CA LEU A 164 11.55 0.55 14.76
C LEU A 164 11.06 -0.87 15.04
N ASN A 165 10.06 -1.34 14.30
CA ASN A 165 9.54 -2.69 14.45
C ASN A 165 10.46 -3.68 13.74
N ASP A 166 11.56 -4.02 14.40
CA ASP A 166 12.63 -4.82 13.84
C ASP A 166 12.91 -6.07 14.68
N PRO A 167 12.23 -7.19 14.40
CA PRO A 167 12.43 -8.44 15.15
C PRO A 167 13.82 -9.04 14.97
N LEU A 168 14.53 -8.71 13.89
CA LEU A 168 15.90 -9.19 13.64
C LEU A 168 16.94 -8.26 14.27
N GLY A 169 16.53 -7.04 14.64
CA GLY A 169 17.42 -6.00 15.14
C GLY A 169 18.51 -5.68 14.15
N GLN A 170 18.19 -5.53 12.87
CA GLN A 170 19.10 -5.12 11.80
C GLN A 170 19.40 -3.62 11.85
N TYR A 171 18.39 -2.79 12.06
CA TYR A 171 18.46 -1.33 12.08
C TYR A 171 18.52 -0.76 13.50
N GLY A 172 18.41 -1.58 14.54
CA GLY A 172 18.55 -1.11 15.91
C GLY A 172 18.30 -2.19 16.97
N PRO A 173 17.93 -1.81 18.19
CA PRO A 173 17.48 -2.75 19.23
C PRO A 173 16.35 -3.65 18.73
N VAL A 174 16.37 -4.91 19.17
CA VAL A 174 15.36 -5.90 18.78
C VAL A 174 14.00 -5.51 19.36
N TYR A 175 12.97 -5.51 18.50
CA TYR A 175 11.58 -5.29 18.90
C TYR A 175 10.68 -6.33 18.24
N THR A 176 9.97 -7.13 19.04
CA THR A 176 9.29 -8.36 18.59
C THR A 176 7.79 -8.38 18.80
N ASP A 177 7.20 -7.30 19.33
CA ASP A 177 5.79 -7.33 19.75
C ASP A 177 4.82 -7.44 18.57
N TYR A 178 5.23 -7.00 17.38
CA TYR A 178 4.40 -6.98 16.17
C TYR A 178 5.15 -7.58 14.96
N PRO A 179 5.50 -8.87 14.98
CA PRO A 179 6.48 -9.47 14.06
C PRO A 179 6.01 -9.60 12.60
N LEU A 180 4.76 -9.25 12.29
CA LEU A 180 4.22 -9.22 10.92
C LEU A 180 4.33 -7.83 10.27
N TRP A 181 4.51 -6.79 11.08
CA TRP A 181 4.39 -5.39 10.66
C TRP A 181 5.74 -4.69 10.65
N THR A 182 6.76 -5.41 10.19
CA THR A 182 8.16 -5.09 10.48
C THR A 182 8.75 -4.11 9.48
N VAL A 183 9.88 -3.52 9.83
CA VAL A 183 10.83 -3.05 8.82
C VAL A 183 11.22 -4.23 7.90
N ASP A 184 11.49 -3.95 6.64
CA ASP A 184 12.12 -4.94 5.77
C ASP A 184 13.61 -4.98 6.13
N ALA A 185 14.09 -6.11 6.68
CA ALA A 185 15.49 -6.27 7.09
C ALA A 185 16.45 -6.56 5.92
N GLN A 186 15.92 -6.93 4.75
CA GLN A 186 16.70 -7.25 3.55
C GLN A 186 16.76 -6.08 2.57
N ASN A 187 15.76 -5.21 2.56
CA ASN A 187 15.72 -3.99 1.78
C ASN A 187 15.73 -2.76 2.68
N PRO A 188 16.45 -1.69 2.34
CA PRO A 188 16.61 -0.55 3.21
C PRO A 188 15.28 0.23 3.35
N SER A 189 14.52 -0.12 4.39
CA SER A 189 13.27 0.51 4.82
C SER A 189 13.51 1.68 5.80
N VAL A 190 14.73 1.77 6.33
CA VAL A 190 15.23 2.85 7.18
C VAL A 190 16.39 3.53 6.45
N THR A 191 16.15 4.70 5.86
CA THR A 191 17.08 5.32 4.89
C THR A 191 17.23 6.82 5.03
N SER A 192 18.30 7.36 4.47
CA SER A 192 18.41 8.79 4.16
C SER A 192 17.63 9.12 2.89
N SER A 193 17.39 10.42 2.65
CA SER A 193 16.81 10.90 1.39
C SER A 193 17.65 10.54 0.15
N THR A 194 18.94 10.24 0.33
CA THR A 194 19.85 9.77 -0.72
C THR A 194 19.82 8.26 -0.92
N GLY A 195 19.15 7.50 -0.05
CA GLY A 195 19.06 6.04 -0.07
C GLY A 195 20.16 5.33 0.73
N PHE A 196 20.98 6.07 1.50
CA PHE A 196 21.96 5.48 2.40
C PHE A 196 21.25 4.84 3.60
N PRO A 197 21.61 3.61 4.03
CA PRO A 197 20.91 2.93 5.10
C PRO A 197 21.20 3.58 6.46
N LEU A 198 20.16 3.77 7.26
CA LEU A 198 20.22 4.39 8.57
C LEU A 198 19.86 3.39 9.68
N CYS A 199 20.19 3.72 10.92
CA CYS A 199 19.98 2.85 12.07
C CYS A 199 19.81 3.64 13.37
N ILE A 200 19.27 3.01 14.41
CA ILE A 200 19.31 3.48 15.79
C ILE A 200 20.40 2.68 16.52
N PRO A 201 21.44 3.32 17.08
CA PRO A 201 22.46 2.62 17.86
C PRO A 201 21.87 1.78 19.00
N ARG A 202 22.38 0.56 19.17
CA ARG A 202 22.04 -0.32 20.30
C ARG A 202 22.82 0.03 21.56
N ASN A 203 23.93 0.75 21.41
CA ASN A 203 24.79 1.26 22.47
C ASN A 203 25.78 2.28 21.90
N SER A 204 26.59 2.91 22.75
CA SER A 204 27.58 3.92 22.37
C SER A 204 28.74 3.40 21.50
N THR A 205 28.89 2.09 21.36
CA THR A 205 29.99 1.41 20.64
C THR A 205 29.46 0.41 19.60
N ASP A 206 28.26 0.65 19.08
CA ASP A 206 27.62 -0.23 18.12
C ASP A 206 28.42 -0.33 16.81
N ALA A 207 28.91 -1.53 16.48
CA ALA A 207 29.73 -1.75 15.31
C ALA A 207 28.92 -1.73 13.99
N ASP A 208 27.62 -2.06 14.06
CA ASP A 208 26.72 -2.07 12.91
C ASP A 208 26.05 -0.70 12.71
N CYS A 209 26.07 0.14 13.75
CA CYS A 209 25.54 1.50 13.74
C CYS A 209 26.51 2.51 14.39
N PRO A 210 27.75 2.67 13.88
CA PRO A 210 28.78 3.44 14.55
C PRO A 210 28.52 4.95 14.47
N LEU A 211 28.68 5.65 15.58
CA LEU A 211 28.60 7.12 15.64
C LEU A 211 29.60 7.81 14.71
N THR A 212 30.72 7.16 14.39
CA THR A 212 31.70 7.63 13.41
C THR A 212 31.08 7.88 12.03
N ASN A 213 30.04 7.11 11.65
CA ASN A 213 29.32 7.31 10.38
C ASN A 213 28.38 8.53 10.39
N ARG A 214 28.35 9.29 11.49
CA ARG A 214 27.74 10.63 11.58
C ARG A 214 28.78 11.62 12.10
N PRO A 215 29.66 12.13 11.22
CA PRO A 215 30.67 13.10 11.62
C PRO A 215 30.06 14.38 12.18
N LEU A 216 30.74 14.92 13.19
CA LEU A 216 30.45 16.23 13.76
C LEU A 216 31.22 17.31 13.00
N ASP A 217 30.68 18.53 12.95
CA ASP A 217 31.42 19.71 12.54
C ASP A 217 32.44 20.15 13.61
N GLY A 218 33.18 21.23 13.30
CA GLY A 218 34.17 21.80 14.23
C GLY A 218 33.57 22.35 15.52
N ASP A 219 32.25 22.57 15.56
CA ASP A 219 31.50 23.07 16.71
C ASP A 219 30.84 21.92 17.51
N GLY A 220 31.03 20.67 17.08
CA GLY A 220 30.52 19.48 17.75
C GLY A 220 29.06 19.14 17.43
N PHE A 221 28.47 19.77 16.39
CA PHE A 221 27.13 19.45 15.91
C PHE A 221 27.17 18.45 14.77
N TYR A 222 26.16 17.59 14.66
CA TYR A 222 26.03 16.69 13.52
C TYR A 222 25.88 17.49 12.22
N LEU A 223 26.54 17.03 11.17
CA LEU A 223 26.40 17.64 9.85
C LEU A 223 24.96 17.42 9.34
N THR A 224 24.19 18.52 9.25
CA THR A 224 22.75 18.52 8.94
C THR A 224 22.43 18.80 7.47
N THR A 225 23.40 19.19 6.63
CA THR A 225 23.11 19.58 5.25
C THR A 225 24.26 19.23 4.30
N LEU A 226 23.91 18.45 3.28
CA LEU A 226 24.58 18.26 1.98
C LEU A 226 26.11 18.10 2.01
N HIS A 227 26.53 16.82 1.91
CA HIS A 227 27.87 16.34 1.55
C HIS A 227 28.75 15.83 2.71
N VAL A 228 28.21 14.95 3.57
CA VAL A 228 29.07 13.87 4.09
C VAL A 228 29.36 12.95 2.91
N THR A 229 30.46 13.21 2.23
CA THR A 229 31.00 12.28 1.24
C THR A 229 32.00 11.41 1.93
N PHE A 230 31.60 10.17 2.17
CA PHE A 230 32.51 9.15 2.65
C PHE A 230 33.74 9.09 1.74
N GLY A 231 34.90 8.86 2.37
CA GLY A 231 36.14 8.59 1.66
C GLY A 231 36.06 7.31 0.82
N ASN A 232 37.11 7.03 0.05
CA ASN A 232 37.17 5.80 -0.73
C ASN A 232 37.08 4.58 0.21
N PRO A 233 36.07 3.70 0.04
CA PRO A 233 35.92 2.49 0.84
C PRO A 233 37.21 1.65 0.92
N ALA A 234 38.01 1.61 -0.16
CA ALA A 234 39.24 0.82 -0.22
C ALA A 234 40.36 1.33 0.70
N THR A 235 40.25 2.55 1.24
CA THR A 235 41.29 3.20 2.05
C THR A 235 40.77 3.68 3.41
N VAL A 236 39.62 3.18 3.88
CA VAL A 236 39.07 3.52 5.19
C VAL A 236 40.05 3.11 6.28
N ALA A 237 40.45 4.06 7.12
CA ALA A 237 41.31 3.84 8.27
C ALA A 237 40.48 3.62 9.55
N PRO A 238 41.03 2.98 10.60
CA PRO A 238 40.34 2.86 11.88
C PRO A 238 39.94 4.24 12.43
N GLY A 239 38.67 4.41 12.78
CA GLY A 239 38.12 5.67 13.28
C GLY A 239 37.64 6.65 12.19
N GLU A 240 37.81 6.31 10.92
CA GLU A 240 37.19 7.06 9.81
C GLU A 240 35.78 6.51 9.51
N PRO A 241 34.88 7.35 8.96
CA PRO A 241 33.56 6.91 8.52
C PRO A 241 33.68 5.85 7.39
N ASP A 242 32.96 4.73 7.50
CA ASP A 242 32.92 3.65 6.47
C ASP A 242 31.58 3.66 5.72
N PRO A 243 31.57 3.90 4.40
CA PRO A 243 30.35 3.89 3.60
C PRO A 243 29.68 2.51 3.46
N ARG A 244 30.30 1.43 3.94
CA ARG A 244 29.73 0.08 3.93
C ARG A 244 28.83 -0.22 5.13
N ILE A 245 28.89 0.63 6.16
CA ILE A 245 28.18 0.46 7.42
C ILE A 245 27.10 1.54 7.52
N MET A 246 26.00 1.24 8.20
CA MET A 246 24.89 2.18 8.35
C MET A 246 25.30 3.43 9.12
N ALA A 247 24.52 4.51 8.97
CA ALA A 247 24.74 5.75 9.70
C ALA A 247 23.64 5.95 10.77
N PRO A 248 24.01 6.35 12.00
CA PRO A 248 23.01 6.53 13.04
C PRO A 248 22.06 7.70 12.81
N LEU A 249 20.80 7.51 13.18
CA LEU A 249 19.86 8.57 13.48
C LEU A 249 20.26 9.23 14.81
N VAL A 250 20.11 10.54 14.86
CA VAL A 250 20.46 11.35 16.04
C VAL A 250 19.37 12.35 16.35
N VAL A 251 19.34 12.82 17.60
CA VAL A 251 18.44 13.90 18.01
C VAL A 251 18.69 15.14 17.14
N GLY A 252 17.62 15.72 16.60
CA GLY A 252 17.65 16.82 15.64
C GLY A 252 17.46 16.39 14.18
N ASP A 253 17.43 15.09 13.88
CA ASP A 253 17.14 14.62 12.53
C ASP A 253 15.66 14.81 12.17
N TYR A 254 15.41 15.39 11.00
CA TYR A 254 14.07 15.47 10.44
C TYR A 254 13.75 14.18 9.69
N ILE A 255 12.68 13.50 10.07
CA ILE A 255 12.28 12.22 9.50
C ILE A 255 10.87 12.29 8.90
N THR A 256 10.64 11.46 7.90
CA THR A 256 9.34 11.08 7.36
C THR A 256 9.15 9.59 7.57
N PHE A 257 8.06 9.16 8.19
CA PHE A 257 7.90 7.77 8.61
C PHE A 257 6.44 7.33 8.60
N SER A 258 6.26 6.01 8.54
CA SER A 258 4.96 5.33 8.60
C SER A 258 5.09 4.11 9.50
N GLY A 259 4.02 3.81 10.23
CA GLY A 259 4.05 2.73 11.20
C GLY A 259 2.67 2.23 11.60
N LEU A 260 2.68 1.19 12.40
CA LEU A 260 1.52 0.60 13.01
C LEU A 260 1.22 1.34 14.31
N LYS A 261 0.02 1.91 14.45
CA LYS A 261 -0.52 2.36 15.73
C LYS A 261 -0.88 1.14 16.56
N VAL A 262 -0.33 1.09 17.76
CA VAL A 262 -0.50 -0.03 18.70
C VAL A 262 -1.03 0.46 20.04
N PRO A 263 -1.56 -0.42 20.91
CA PRO A 263 -2.03 -0.02 22.24
C PRO A 263 -0.97 0.78 23.01
N GLY A 264 -1.42 1.76 23.79
CA GLY A 264 -0.53 2.66 24.54
C GLY A 264 -0.11 3.92 23.78
N GLY A 265 -0.45 4.05 22.50
CA GLY A 265 -0.15 5.25 21.70
C GLY A 265 1.22 5.22 21.02
N LEU A 266 1.98 4.13 21.20
CA LEU A 266 3.22 3.86 20.50
C LEU A 266 2.97 3.65 19.00
N LEU A 267 3.92 4.09 18.19
CA LEU A 267 3.98 3.79 16.76
C LEU A 267 5.11 2.79 16.46
N ALA A 268 4.76 1.58 16.04
CA ALA A 268 5.70 0.56 15.58
C ALA A 268 6.02 0.79 14.09
N VAL A 269 7.16 1.44 13.83
CA VAL A 269 7.58 1.94 12.52
C VAL A 269 8.08 0.81 11.63
N TYR A 270 7.57 0.73 10.40
CA TYR A 270 8.02 -0.19 9.37
C TYR A 270 8.75 0.50 8.21
N SER A 271 8.64 1.84 8.10
CA SER A 271 9.31 2.63 7.07
C SER A 271 9.69 4.01 7.60
N LEU A 272 10.95 4.41 7.37
CA LEU A 272 11.49 5.69 7.80
C LEU A 272 12.48 6.22 6.77
N SER A 273 12.32 7.50 6.40
CA SER A 273 13.28 8.25 5.62
C SER A 273 13.69 9.53 6.33
N ALA A 274 14.98 9.74 6.56
CA ALA A 274 15.50 10.97 7.13
C ALA A 274 15.90 11.98 6.05
N ASN A 275 15.70 13.27 6.31
CA ASN A 275 16.16 14.38 5.48
C ASN A 275 17.67 14.58 5.62
N LEU A 276 18.45 13.59 5.20
CA LEU A 276 19.90 13.55 5.29
C LEU A 276 20.53 13.36 3.91
N GLY A 277 21.52 14.20 3.60
CA GLY A 277 22.31 14.16 2.37
C GLY A 277 23.63 13.40 2.54
N ILE A 278 23.57 12.07 2.53
CA ILE A 278 24.74 11.19 2.70
C ILE A 278 25.19 10.65 1.33
N TYR A 279 26.46 10.83 0.99
CA TYR A 279 27.02 10.47 -0.31
C TYR A 279 28.28 9.61 -0.16
N THR A 280 28.59 8.81 -1.18
CA THR A 280 29.82 8.01 -1.23
C THR A 280 30.78 8.57 -2.29
N ALA A 281 32.07 8.27 -2.14
CA ALA A 281 33.11 8.75 -3.05
C ALA A 281 32.80 8.38 -4.52
N ALA A 282 32.93 9.36 -5.41
CA ALA A 282 32.67 9.19 -6.83
C ALA A 282 33.54 8.09 -7.45
N GLY A 283 32.94 7.27 -8.32
CA GLY A 283 33.64 6.17 -9.00
C GLY A 283 34.00 4.98 -8.11
N THR A 284 33.51 4.94 -6.87
CA THR A 284 33.73 3.84 -5.92
C THR A 284 32.42 3.13 -5.58
N LYS A 285 32.52 1.91 -5.04
CA LYS A 285 31.38 1.11 -4.56
C LYS A 285 31.51 0.89 -3.05
N PRO A 286 30.43 1.00 -2.25
CA PRO A 286 29.02 1.09 -2.68
C PRO A 286 28.58 2.49 -3.13
N ALA A 287 27.59 2.53 -4.01
CA ALA A 287 26.86 3.74 -4.40
C ALA A 287 25.39 3.54 -4.03
N TYR A 288 24.85 4.45 -3.22
CA TYR A 288 23.46 4.38 -2.76
C TYR A 288 22.62 5.34 -3.59
N ILE A 289 21.44 4.86 -3.97
CA ILE A 289 20.45 5.63 -4.70
C ILE A 289 19.10 5.41 -4.03
N SER A 290 18.31 6.48 -3.92
CA SER A 290 16.90 6.38 -3.57
C SER A 290 16.08 6.38 -4.87
N PRO A 291 15.53 5.23 -5.30
CA PRO A 291 14.63 5.19 -6.44
C PRO A 291 13.26 5.76 -6.02
N ALA A 292 13.00 7.02 -6.36
CA ALA A 292 11.71 7.65 -6.06
C ALA A 292 10.56 7.13 -6.94
N THR A 293 10.85 6.73 -8.18
CA THR A 293 9.88 6.12 -9.11
C THR A 293 10.66 5.38 -10.19
N ALA A 294 10.26 4.16 -10.52
CA ALA A 294 10.75 3.43 -11.68
C ALA A 294 9.56 3.01 -12.55
N THR A 295 9.48 3.54 -13.77
CA THR A 295 8.43 3.19 -14.71
C THR A 295 8.95 2.15 -15.68
N TYR A 296 8.34 0.96 -15.67
CA TYR A 296 8.66 -0.12 -16.59
C TYR A 296 7.48 -0.33 -17.55
N ALA A 297 7.77 -0.45 -18.84
CA ALA A 297 6.78 -0.82 -19.84
C ALA A 297 6.93 -2.31 -20.15
N ILE A 298 5.88 -3.10 -19.89
CA ILE A 298 5.80 -4.50 -20.32
C ILE A 298 4.93 -4.54 -21.57
N GLN A 299 5.51 -4.87 -22.72
CA GLN A 299 4.73 -5.10 -23.93
C GLN A 299 4.08 -6.47 -23.85
N VAL A 300 2.76 -6.49 -23.66
CA VAL A 300 1.95 -7.70 -23.75
C VAL A 300 1.32 -7.74 -25.13
N ALA A 301 1.70 -8.74 -25.94
CA ALA A 301 1.24 -8.88 -27.32
C ALA A 301 -0.17 -9.47 -27.45
N ASP A 302 -0.70 -10.08 -26.39
CA ASP A 302 -2.00 -10.74 -26.34
C ASP A 302 -3.00 -9.93 -25.51
N PRO A 303 -4.15 -9.51 -26.07
CA PRO A 303 -5.17 -8.72 -25.36
C PRO A 303 -5.90 -9.50 -24.25
N THR A 304 -5.66 -10.79 -24.09
CA THR A 304 -6.29 -11.66 -23.07
C THR A 304 -5.40 -11.96 -21.86
N VAL A 305 -4.17 -11.48 -21.85
CA VAL A 305 -3.21 -11.74 -20.77
C VAL A 305 -3.27 -10.62 -19.74
N GLU A 306 -3.51 -10.99 -18.49
CA GLU A 306 -3.36 -10.11 -17.31
C GLU A 306 -1.91 -10.14 -16.84
N ALA A 307 -1.32 -8.97 -16.62
CA ALA A 307 0.00 -8.86 -16.01
C ALA A 307 -0.14 -8.98 -14.49
N GLY A 308 0.49 -10.00 -13.91
CA GLY A 308 0.63 -10.14 -12.46
C GLY A 308 1.70 -9.22 -11.86
N GLU A 309 1.90 -9.32 -10.55
CA GLU A 309 2.94 -8.58 -9.82
C GLU A 309 4.34 -8.90 -10.38
N VAL A 310 5.12 -7.86 -10.71
CA VAL A 310 6.53 -7.99 -11.07
C VAL A 310 7.36 -7.40 -9.95
N ARG A 311 8.05 -8.26 -9.20
CA ARG A 311 8.95 -7.81 -8.13
C ARG A 311 10.31 -7.43 -8.72
N PHE A 312 10.81 -6.25 -8.34
CA PHE A 312 12.18 -5.85 -8.59
C PHE A 312 13.08 -6.58 -7.60
N ASN A 313 13.94 -7.46 -8.09
CA ASN A 313 15.01 -8.07 -7.30
C ASN A 313 16.33 -7.39 -7.71
N PRO A 314 16.85 -6.41 -6.95
CA PRO A 314 18.19 -5.92 -7.16
C PRO A 314 19.18 -7.03 -6.73
N GLN A 315 19.65 -7.80 -7.70
CA GLN A 315 20.88 -8.58 -7.56
C GLN A 315 22.10 -7.68 -7.73
#